data_AF-A0A0C9T0L1-F1
#
_entry.id   AF-A0A0C9T0L1-F1
#
_cell.length_a   1.000
_cell.length_b   1.000
_cell.length_c   1.000
_cell.angle_alpha   90.00
_cell.angle_beta   90.00
_cell.angle_gamma   90.00
#
_symmetry.space_group_name_H-M   'P 1'
#
loop_
_entity.id
_entity.type
_entity.pdbx_description
1 polymer ?
#
loop_
_entity_poly.entity_id
_entity_poly.type
_entity_poly.pdbx_seq_one_letter_code
_entity_poly.pdbx_strand_id
1 'polypeptide(L)'
;KIEISVCACRPAALQLLRRGLFPCAPIAPSLAVDVRMLEFVTTLFVRMPPNATAWCDTLESFLDGRGYKLDSRDSLRRRFSNALLWYGSLVNATKSVVTAYLEESRLSLRPSVCEDSSDDSTRGRSRVTVEEVADEDAAPSVASSGDVSDEDANEDSDGGASSHQSQEEPPLSRPSEYLRQRCPLCFGGKNCHDPSVVADVIACLDACFTQKRRKNKDGQRDPPRSHPDSVFMPEEDVEAMRAFVEATRGSSRTRSRPAETQEDVDGDRYEGNLRVPNSVLDECKDSFGAADEKREAASTQFFIDTDLMGLLCRHDRVLWLINMTTAGERQYYALALIKKFFEHLPPSMTVGILYDIGCQLHRSCVKWDFLPDVRDRITFGLAVFHAYGHQWACQIIYHPRKCVGFGLTDGEGCERFWSAIKKLIPVLRVSGYHQRLFVLDTQVKHLDEKSLHGMGLWLSRRWVHCQRKKSDAVDLLKKCGIDDDVLRREWRAQVEEQTKPAPRRSKNKGKLAVSKVIALRKSESELK
;
A
#
# COMPACT_ATOMS: atom_id res chain seq x y z
N LYS A 1 6.47 -22.06 -43.36
CA LYS A 1 5.03 -21.76 -43.53
C LYS A 1 4.27 -22.65 -42.55
N ILE A 2 3.32 -22.12 -41.78
CA ILE A 2 2.53 -22.89 -40.80
C ILE A 2 1.13 -23.04 -41.36
N GLU A 3 0.61 -24.27 -41.41
CA GLU A 3 -0.74 -24.57 -41.86
C GLU A 3 -1.59 -25.01 -40.66
N ILE A 4 -2.79 -24.43 -40.53
CA ILE A 4 -3.74 -24.70 -39.45
C ILE A 4 -5.11 -25.05 -40.03
N SER A 5 -5.80 -26.02 -39.44
CA SER A 5 -7.12 -26.48 -39.90
C SER A 5 -8.20 -25.92 -39.00
N VAL A 6 -8.91 -24.87 -39.41
CA VAL A 6 -9.88 -24.17 -38.54
C VAL A 6 -11.25 -24.86 -38.60
N CYS A 7 -11.74 -25.34 -37.46
CA CYS A 7 -13.11 -25.80 -37.25
C CYS A 7 -13.64 -25.25 -35.92
N ALA A 8 -14.96 -25.31 -35.68
CA ALA A 8 -15.54 -25.00 -34.37
C ALA A 8 -14.89 -25.81 -33.24
N CYS A 9 -14.52 -27.07 -33.52
CA CYS A 9 -13.81 -27.96 -32.62
C CYS A 9 -12.34 -27.60 -32.32
N ARG A 10 -11.70 -26.83 -33.21
CA ARG A 10 -10.27 -26.51 -33.14
C ARG A 10 -10.08 -25.05 -33.56
N PRO A 11 -10.36 -24.09 -32.66
CA PRO A 11 -10.14 -22.68 -32.92
C PRO A 11 -8.71 -22.39 -33.37
N ALA A 12 -8.54 -21.46 -34.31
CA ALA A 12 -7.23 -21.03 -34.79
C ALA A 12 -6.32 -20.57 -33.65
N ALA A 13 -6.89 -19.85 -32.67
CA ALA A 13 -6.15 -19.35 -31.51
C ALA A 13 -5.48 -20.45 -30.69
N LEU A 14 -6.20 -21.54 -30.38
CA LEU A 14 -5.65 -22.67 -29.61
C LEU A 14 -4.56 -23.41 -30.40
N GLN A 15 -4.77 -23.56 -31.71
CA GLN A 15 -3.79 -24.20 -32.59
C GLN A 15 -2.50 -23.40 -32.76
N LEU A 16 -2.59 -22.07 -32.77
CA LEU A 16 -1.43 -21.19 -32.79
C LEU A 16 -0.70 -21.23 -31.45
N LEU A 17 -1.44 -21.18 -30.34
CA LEU A 17 -0.86 -21.19 -29.00
C LEU A 17 -0.09 -22.48 -28.72
N ARG A 18 -0.62 -23.64 -29.14
CA ARG A 18 0.07 -24.94 -29.08
C ARG A 18 1.39 -24.99 -29.86
N ARG A 19 1.58 -24.07 -30.82
CA ARG A 19 2.81 -23.92 -31.60
C ARG A 19 3.70 -22.78 -31.11
N GLY A 20 3.42 -22.21 -29.93
CA GLY A 20 4.19 -21.09 -29.38
C GLY A 20 3.89 -19.73 -30.02
N LEU A 21 2.76 -19.60 -30.73
CA LEU A 21 2.32 -18.36 -31.37
C LEU A 21 1.04 -17.84 -30.73
N PHE A 22 1.03 -16.56 -30.35
CA PHE A 22 -0.13 -15.92 -29.75
C PHE A 22 -0.87 -15.05 -30.78
N PRO A 23 -2.18 -15.28 -31.01
CA PRO A 23 -2.94 -14.56 -32.01
C PRO A 23 -3.31 -13.13 -31.58
N CYS A 24 -3.45 -12.22 -32.55
CA CYS A 24 -3.95 -10.86 -32.29
C CYS A 24 -5.46 -10.78 -32.01
N ALA A 25 -6.21 -11.84 -32.32
CA ALA A 25 -7.65 -11.94 -32.11
C ALA A 25 -8.03 -13.41 -31.86
N PRO A 26 -9.05 -13.69 -31.02
CA PRO A 26 -9.47 -15.06 -30.73
C PRO A 26 -10.15 -15.74 -31.93
N ILE A 27 -10.83 -14.96 -32.77
CA ILE A 27 -11.56 -15.41 -33.97
C ILE A 27 -10.87 -14.80 -35.19
N ALA A 28 -10.58 -15.65 -36.20
CA ALA A 28 -9.95 -15.25 -37.47
C ALA A 28 -8.71 -14.34 -37.32
N PRO A 29 -7.64 -14.79 -36.64
CA PRO A 29 -6.45 -13.97 -36.40
C PRO A 29 -5.73 -13.61 -37.70
N SER A 30 -5.42 -12.32 -37.87
CA SER A 30 -4.67 -11.78 -39.01
C SER A 30 -3.17 -11.58 -38.73
N LEU A 31 -2.75 -11.78 -37.48
CA LEU A 31 -1.36 -11.78 -37.02
C LEU A 31 -1.25 -12.77 -35.86
N ALA A 32 -0.13 -13.48 -35.80
CA ALA A 32 0.29 -14.21 -34.62
C ALA A 32 1.74 -13.85 -34.29
N VAL A 33 2.05 -13.72 -33.00
CA VAL A 33 3.35 -13.28 -32.50
C VAL A 33 3.94 -14.40 -31.66
N ASP A 34 5.24 -14.66 -31.79
CA ASP A 34 5.93 -15.64 -30.93
C ASP A 34 5.77 -15.27 -29.45
N VAL A 35 5.40 -16.25 -28.62
CA VAL A 35 5.17 -16.04 -27.18
C VAL A 35 6.42 -15.49 -26.49
N ARG A 36 7.62 -15.92 -26.89
CA ARG A 36 8.89 -15.42 -26.34
C ARG A 36 9.13 -13.96 -26.70
N MET A 37 8.66 -13.52 -27.87
CA MET A 37 8.70 -12.11 -28.24
C MET A 37 7.74 -11.29 -27.38
N LEU A 38 6.54 -11.79 -27.12
CA LEU A 38 5.60 -11.10 -26.22
C LEU A 38 6.13 -11.05 -24.79
N GLU A 39 6.71 -12.13 -24.28
CA GLU A 39 7.39 -12.17 -22.99
C GLU A 39 8.57 -11.19 -22.91
N PHE A 40 9.38 -11.11 -23.97
CA PHE A 40 10.46 -10.13 -24.05
C PHE A 40 9.91 -8.70 -23.97
N VAL A 41 8.83 -8.39 -24.70
CA VAL A 41 8.23 -7.04 -24.71
C VAL A 41 7.55 -6.70 -23.39
N THR A 42 6.82 -7.63 -22.76
CA THR A 42 6.26 -7.38 -21.42
C THR A 42 7.37 -7.14 -20.39
N THR A 43 8.46 -7.90 -20.47
CA THR A 43 9.66 -7.74 -19.63
C THR A 43 10.36 -6.40 -19.87
N LEU A 44 10.38 -5.92 -21.11
CA LEU A 44 10.91 -4.61 -21.48
C LEU A 44 10.03 -3.48 -20.91
N PHE A 45 8.71 -3.58 -21.04
CA PHE A 45 7.74 -2.54 -20.67
C PHE A 45 7.57 -2.33 -19.14
N VAL A 46 8.10 -3.22 -18.30
CA VAL A 46 8.25 -2.97 -16.85
C VAL A 46 9.58 -2.30 -16.50
N ARG A 47 10.51 -2.20 -17.46
CA ARG A 47 11.83 -1.54 -17.32
C ARG A 47 11.86 -0.16 -17.94
N MET A 48 11.09 0.07 -19.00
CA MET A 48 10.90 1.37 -19.65
C MET A 48 9.42 1.76 -19.73
N PRO A 49 9.06 3.02 -20.05
CA PRO A 49 7.67 3.38 -20.25
C PRO A 49 7.07 2.57 -21.43
N PRO A 50 5.89 1.95 -21.26
CA PRO A 50 5.27 1.16 -22.33
C PRO A 50 5.01 2.00 -23.58
N ASN A 51 5.55 1.58 -24.72
CA ASN A 51 5.39 2.29 -26.00
C ASN A 51 5.33 1.29 -27.16
N ALA A 52 4.13 0.78 -27.43
CA ALA A 52 3.89 -0.16 -28.50
C ALA A 52 4.13 0.46 -29.89
N THR A 53 3.88 1.76 -30.06
CA THR A 53 4.13 2.47 -31.33
C THR A 53 5.61 2.42 -31.69
N ALA A 54 6.48 2.96 -30.83
CA ALA A 54 7.91 2.99 -31.10
C ALA A 54 8.50 1.58 -31.29
N TRP A 55 8.00 0.60 -30.52
CA TRP A 55 8.43 -0.79 -30.68
C TRP A 55 8.04 -1.37 -32.05
N CYS A 56 6.79 -1.13 -32.49
CA CYS A 56 6.32 -1.63 -33.79
C CYS A 56 7.04 -0.95 -34.95
N ASP A 57 7.20 0.38 -34.91
CA ASP A 57 7.91 1.13 -35.97
C ASP A 57 9.37 0.67 -36.08
N THR A 58 10.02 0.42 -34.93
CA THR A 58 11.38 -0.13 -34.88
C THR A 58 11.44 -1.54 -35.49
N LEU A 59 10.46 -2.40 -35.17
CA LEU A 59 10.40 -3.76 -35.70
C LEU A 59 10.16 -3.75 -37.22
N GLU A 60 9.25 -2.91 -37.72
CA GLU A 60 8.99 -2.76 -39.16
C GLU A 60 10.26 -2.32 -39.89
N SER A 61 10.94 -1.27 -39.40
CA SER A 61 12.19 -0.80 -39.99
C SER A 61 13.31 -1.86 -39.95
N PHE A 62 13.42 -2.60 -38.85
CA PHE A 62 14.42 -3.67 -38.70
C PHE A 62 14.20 -4.84 -39.68
N LEU A 63 12.93 -5.18 -39.95
CA LEU A 63 12.54 -6.24 -40.88
C LEU A 63 12.68 -5.79 -42.34
N ASP A 64 12.26 -4.57 -42.67
CA ASP A 64 12.40 -4.00 -44.01
C ASP A 64 13.88 -3.92 -44.44
N GLY A 65 14.78 -3.49 -43.54
CA GLY A 65 16.23 -3.50 -43.77
C GLY A 65 16.84 -4.89 -44.01
N ARG A 66 16.09 -5.98 -43.76
CA ARG A 66 16.46 -7.38 -44.03
C ARG A 66 15.71 -7.99 -45.22
N GLY A 67 14.93 -7.18 -45.94
CA GLY A 67 14.12 -7.63 -47.06
C GLY A 67 12.80 -8.30 -46.66
N TYR A 68 12.41 -8.27 -45.38
CA TYR A 68 11.11 -8.76 -44.92
C TYR A 68 10.09 -7.61 -44.89
N LYS A 69 9.40 -7.39 -46.01
CA LYS A 69 8.32 -6.38 -46.09
C LYS A 69 7.01 -6.91 -45.52
N LEU A 70 6.40 -6.14 -44.63
CA LEU A 70 5.07 -6.42 -44.10
C LEU A 70 4.02 -5.69 -44.94
N ASP A 71 3.53 -6.33 -46.00
CA ASP A 71 2.55 -5.75 -46.95
C ASP A 71 1.10 -5.70 -46.41
N SER A 72 0.93 -5.45 -45.12
CA SER A 72 -0.39 -5.48 -44.49
C SER A 72 -1.12 -4.15 -44.60
N ARG A 73 -2.40 -4.18 -44.99
CA ARG A 73 -3.32 -3.03 -44.98
C ARG A 73 -3.52 -2.41 -43.59
N ASP A 74 -3.39 -3.21 -42.52
CA ASP A 74 -3.53 -2.78 -41.12
C ASP A 74 -2.16 -2.53 -40.47
N SER A 75 -2.02 -1.41 -39.75
CA SER A 75 -0.79 -1.12 -38.99
C SER A 75 -0.41 -2.28 -38.05
N LEU A 76 0.85 -2.72 -38.10
CA LEU A 76 1.39 -3.74 -37.18
C LEU A 76 1.09 -3.35 -35.73
N ARG A 77 1.18 -2.04 -35.44
CA ARG A 77 0.84 -1.44 -34.15
C ARG A 77 -0.46 -1.96 -33.56
N ARG A 78 -1.58 -1.91 -34.29
CA ARG A 78 -2.90 -2.28 -33.76
C ARG A 78 -2.95 -3.77 -33.43
N ARG A 79 -2.51 -4.62 -34.38
CA ARG A 79 -2.56 -6.08 -34.23
C ARG A 79 -1.60 -6.58 -33.16
N PHE A 80 -0.39 -6.05 -33.11
CA PHE A 80 0.59 -6.35 -32.06
C PHE A 80 0.11 -5.89 -30.69
N SER A 81 -0.44 -4.67 -30.58
CA SER A 81 -0.98 -4.16 -29.30
C SER A 81 -2.11 -5.05 -28.78
N ASN A 82 -2.97 -5.54 -29.66
CA ASN A 82 -4.02 -6.50 -29.29
C ASN A 82 -3.42 -7.83 -28.81
N ALA A 83 -2.45 -8.39 -29.54
CA ALA A 83 -1.77 -9.62 -29.13
C ALA A 83 -1.11 -9.47 -27.75
N LEU A 84 -0.38 -8.37 -27.54
CA LEU A 84 0.28 -8.07 -26.26
C LEU A 84 -0.73 -7.89 -25.12
N LEU A 85 -1.86 -7.23 -25.38
CA LEU A 85 -2.93 -7.01 -24.41
C LEU A 85 -3.54 -8.34 -23.96
N TRP A 86 -3.94 -9.19 -24.92
CA TRP A 86 -4.58 -10.47 -24.63
C TRP A 86 -3.61 -11.47 -24.02
N TYR A 87 -2.34 -11.44 -24.45
CA TYR A 87 -1.28 -12.25 -23.83
C TYR A 87 -1.09 -11.89 -22.37
N GLY A 88 -0.96 -10.60 -22.04
CA GLY A 88 -0.86 -10.16 -20.64
C GLY A 88 -2.08 -10.57 -19.81
N SER A 89 -3.28 -10.52 -20.41
CA SER A 89 -4.51 -10.95 -19.75
C SER A 89 -4.51 -12.47 -19.49
N LEU A 90 -4.05 -13.28 -20.45
CA LEU A 90 -3.92 -14.73 -20.28
C LEU A 90 -2.89 -15.08 -19.20
N VAL A 91 -1.74 -14.42 -19.19
CA VAL A 91 -0.69 -14.63 -18.16
C VAL A 91 -1.25 -14.33 -16.77
N ASN A 92 -1.95 -13.21 -16.62
CA ASN A 92 -2.54 -12.82 -15.34
C ASN A 92 -3.66 -13.76 -14.90
N ALA A 93 -4.53 -14.20 -15.83
CA ALA A 93 -5.56 -15.20 -15.55
C ALA A 93 -4.95 -16.54 -15.12
N THR A 94 -3.88 -16.98 -15.81
CA THR A 94 -3.14 -18.20 -15.46
C THR A 94 -2.56 -18.12 -14.05
N LYS A 95 -1.91 -16.99 -13.70
CA LYS A 95 -1.41 -16.75 -12.33
C LYS A 95 -2.54 -16.84 -11.30
N SER A 96 -3.70 -16.23 -11.59
CA SER A 96 -4.87 -16.26 -10.70
C SER A 96 -5.36 -17.70 -10.46
N VAL A 97 -5.52 -18.49 -11.52
CA VAL A 97 -5.96 -19.89 -11.44
C VAL A 97 -4.97 -20.74 -10.64
N VAL A 98 -3.67 -20.60 -10.92
CA VAL A 98 -2.63 -21.34 -10.17
C VAL A 98 -2.64 -20.96 -8.70
N THR A 99 -2.76 -19.67 -8.37
CA THR A 99 -2.84 -19.21 -6.97
C THR A 99 -4.08 -19.77 -6.28
N ALA A 100 -5.25 -19.73 -6.92
CA ALA A 100 -6.48 -20.27 -6.36
C ALA A 100 -6.37 -21.78 -6.07
N TYR A 101 -5.84 -22.54 -7.02
CA TYR A 101 -5.62 -23.98 -6.85
C TYR A 101 -4.64 -24.30 -5.71
N LEU A 102 -3.57 -23.51 -5.56
CA LEU A 102 -2.64 -23.66 -4.45
C LEU A 102 -3.29 -23.35 -3.10
N GLU A 103 -4.17 -22.35 -3.02
CA GLU A 103 -4.90 -22.02 -1.80
C GLU A 103 -5.92 -23.11 -1.43
N GLU A 104 -6.70 -23.59 -2.39
CA GLU A 104 -7.62 -24.71 -2.19
C GLU A 104 -6.88 -25.94 -1.65
N SER A 105 -5.77 -26.32 -2.30
CA SER A 105 -4.93 -27.43 -1.87
C SER A 105 -4.37 -27.21 -0.45
N ARG A 106 -3.97 -25.99 -0.09
CA ARG A 106 -3.50 -25.64 1.26
C ARG A 106 -4.59 -25.79 2.31
N LEU A 107 -5.83 -25.44 1.98
CA LEU A 107 -6.98 -25.59 2.86
C LEU A 107 -7.33 -27.07 3.04
N SER A 108 -7.30 -27.88 1.98
CA SER A 108 -7.53 -29.32 2.04
C SER A 108 -6.48 -30.07 2.86
N LEU A 109 -5.23 -29.60 2.86
CA LEU A 109 -4.12 -30.19 3.62
C LEU A 109 -4.08 -29.75 5.10
N ARG A 110 -4.93 -28.81 5.54
CA ARG A 110 -5.03 -28.50 6.96
C ARG A 110 -5.62 -29.73 7.66
N PRO A 111 -4.90 -30.38 8.60
CA PRO A 111 -5.54 -31.40 9.41
C PRO A 111 -6.73 -30.75 10.09
N SER A 112 -7.89 -31.41 10.04
CA SER A 112 -9.02 -31.07 10.88
C SER A 112 -8.48 -31.00 12.30
N VAL A 113 -8.44 -29.80 12.88
CA VAL A 113 -8.20 -29.67 14.30
C VAL A 113 -9.46 -30.21 14.94
N CYS A 114 -9.44 -31.51 15.22
CA CYS A 114 -10.30 -32.10 16.22
C CYS A 114 -9.96 -31.34 17.51
N GLU A 115 -10.94 -30.64 18.05
CA GLU A 115 -10.92 -30.24 19.45
C GLU A 115 -10.85 -31.52 20.27
N ASP A 116 -9.65 -31.95 20.63
CA ASP A 116 -9.48 -32.85 21.76
C ASP A 116 -8.64 -32.16 22.82
N SER A 117 -9.28 -32.15 23.98
CA SER A 117 -8.82 -31.61 25.23
C SER A 117 -7.78 -32.54 25.87
N SER A 118 -6.87 -31.93 26.62
CA SER A 118 -6.07 -32.51 27.72
C SER A 118 -5.03 -33.62 27.42
N ASP A 119 -3.85 -33.41 28.01
CA ASP A 119 -2.82 -34.38 28.44
C ASP A 119 -2.32 -35.45 27.46
N ASP A 120 -1.04 -35.39 27.09
CA ASP A 120 0.00 -36.10 27.83
C ASP A 120 1.36 -35.99 27.09
N SER A 121 2.37 -36.15 27.90
CA SER A 121 3.80 -36.06 27.74
C SER A 121 4.47 -37.05 26.76
N THR A 122 5.65 -36.62 26.31
CA THR A 122 6.81 -37.40 25.82
C THR A 122 6.84 -38.01 24.41
N ARG A 123 8.06 -37.90 23.84
CA ARG A 123 8.65 -38.56 22.65
C ARG A 123 8.24 -37.96 21.30
N GLY A 124 9.13 -37.77 20.32
CA GLY A 124 10.55 -38.05 20.20
C GLY A 124 10.99 -37.48 18.86
N ARG A 125 12.18 -36.88 18.80
CA ARG A 125 12.77 -36.35 17.56
C ARG A 125 12.96 -37.51 16.57
N SER A 126 12.21 -37.51 15.46
CA SER A 126 12.59 -38.29 14.28
C SER A 126 13.14 -37.38 13.20
N ARG A 127 14.43 -37.57 12.92
CA ARG A 127 15.17 -37.00 11.79
C ARG A 127 14.72 -37.75 10.54
N VAL A 128 14.15 -37.05 9.57
CA VAL A 128 13.88 -37.65 8.24
C VAL A 128 15.14 -37.50 7.40
N THR A 129 15.79 -38.63 7.12
CA THR A 129 16.79 -38.78 6.06
C THR A 129 16.07 -39.07 4.74
N VAL A 130 16.55 -38.42 3.69
CA VAL A 130 16.11 -38.62 2.30
C VAL A 130 16.80 -39.87 1.76
N GLU A 131 16.02 -40.84 1.29
CA GLU A 131 16.50 -41.84 0.34
C GLU A 131 15.62 -41.80 -0.91
N GLU A 132 16.30 -41.73 -2.06
CA GLU A 132 15.83 -42.06 -3.41
C GLU A 132 15.43 -43.56 -3.43
N VAL A 133 14.59 -44.10 -4.32
CA VAL A 133 14.90 -44.49 -5.71
C VAL A 133 13.65 -45.12 -6.37
N ALA A 134 13.55 -44.96 -7.70
CA ALA A 134 12.98 -45.82 -8.76
C ALA A 134 11.50 -45.77 -9.21
N ASP A 135 11.40 -45.67 -10.55
CA ASP A 135 10.32 -45.97 -11.49
C ASP A 135 9.72 -47.36 -11.33
N GLU A 136 8.41 -47.50 -11.57
CA GLU A 136 7.83 -48.62 -12.33
C GLU A 136 6.54 -48.18 -13.08
N ASP A 137 6.52 -48.50 -14.38
CA ASP A 137 5.36 -48.48 -15.29
C ASP A 137 4.30 -49.51 -14.89
N ALA A 138 3.01 -49.13 -14.89
CA ALA A 138 1.90 -50.02 -15.26
C ALA A 138 0.57 -49.25 -15.44
N ALA A 139 0.03 -49.26 -16.65
CA ALA A 139 -1.43 -49.21 -16.89
C ALA A 139 -1.97 -50.66 -16.88
N PRO A 140 -3.28 -50.89 -16.61
CA PRO A 140 -4.23 -50.89 -17.74
C PRO A 140 -5.71 -50.52 -17.43
N SER A 141 -6.41 -50.23 -18.54
CA SER A 141 -7.80 -50.56 -18.95
C SER A 141 -9.05 -50.03 -18.21
N VAL A 142 -9.67 -49.03 -18.86
CA VAL A 142 -11.05 -48.96 -19.41
C VAL A 142 -12.12 -49.98 -18.94
N ALA A 143 -13.26 -49.45 -18.48
CA ALA A 143 -14.60 -49.93 -18.81
C ALA A 143 -15.62 -48.75 -18.79
N SER A 144 -16.43 -48.65 -19.86
CA SER A 144 -17.63 -47.81 -19.99
C SER A 144 -18.80 -48.40 -19.16
N SER A 145 -19.99 -47.83 -18.94
CA SER A 145 -20.92 -47.01 -19.77
C SER A 145 -22.21 -46.78 -18.95
N GLY A 146 -23.01 -45.76 -19.29
CA GLY A 146 -24.42 -45.60 -18.85
C GLY A 146 -24.80 -44.12 -18.58
N ASP A 147 -24.94 -43.25 -19.58
CA ASP A 147 -26.12 -42.94 -20.43
C ASP A 147 -27.23 -42.05 -19.80
N VAL A 148 -27.32 -40.84 -20.38
CA VAL A 148 -28.43 -39.89 -20.67
C VAL A 148 -29.60 -39.65 -19.70
N SER A 149 -29.87 -38.36 -19.41
CA SER A 149 -31.07 -37.65 -19.91
C SER A 149 -30.99 -36.13 -19.65
N ASP A 150 -31.15 -35.35 -20.72
CA ASP A 150 -31.43 -33.91 -20.73
C ASP A 150 -32.82 -33.59 -20.16
N GLU A 151 -33.00 -32.39 -19.57
CA GLU A 151 -34.26 -31.64 -19.68
C GLU A 151 -34.04 -30.13 -19.42
N ASP A 152 -34.65 -29.34 -20.30
CA ASP A 152 -34.59 -27.88 -20.45
C ASP A 152 -35.48 -27.10 -19.46
N ALA A 153 -35.08 -25.84 -19.24
CA ALA A 153 -35.89 -24.63 -19.04
C ALA A 153 -37.04 -24.57 -18.00
N ASN A 154 -36.93 -23.63 -17.05
CA ASN A 154 -37.81 -22.46 -17.03
C ASN A 154 -37.38 -21.39 -16.02
N GLU A 155 -37.51 -20.13 -16.45
CA GLU A 155 -37.56 -18.93 -15.62
C GLU A 155 -38.84 -18.94 -14.79
N ASP A 156 -38.76 -18.59 -13.52
CA ASP A 156 -39.84 -17.85 -12.86
C ASP A 156 -39.28 -17.00 -11.72
N SER A 157 -39.58 -15.71 -11.81
CA SER A 157 -39.35 -14.72 -10.77
C SER A 157 -40.34 -14.95 -9.64
N ASP A 158 -39.87 -14.96 -8.39
CA ASP A 158 -40.72 -14.50 -7.29
C ASP A 158 -39.91 -13.72 -6.25
N GLY A 159 -40.46 -12.57 -5.88
CA GLY A 159 -39.87 -11.59 -5.00
C GLY A 159 -40.05 -11.97 -3.55
N GLY A 160 -38.95 -12.31 -2.88
CA GLY A 160 -38.90 -12.48 -1.43
C GLY A 160 -37.93 -11.47 -0.81
N ALA A 161 -38.47 -10.44 -0.16
CA ALA A 161 -37.70 -9.48 0.62
C ALA A 161 -37.00 -10.19 1.80
N SER A 162 -35.70 -10.49 1.67
CA SER A 162 -34.88 -11.01 2.76
C SER A 162 -34.12 -9.87 3.43
N SER A 163 -34.54 -9.55 4.66
CA SER A 163 -33.80 -8.70 5.59
C SER A 163 -32.32 -9.11 5.66
N HIS A 164 -31.42 -8.20 5.28
CA HIS A 164 -29.99 -8.37 5.50
C HIS A 164 -29.68 -8.37 7.00
N GLN A 165 -29.69 -9.56 7.61
CA GLN A 165 -28.92 -9.80 8.81
C GLN A 165 -27.48 -10.03 8.36
N SER A 166 -26.62 -9.06 8.59
CA SER A 166 -25.17 -9.18 8.44
C SER A 166 -24.67 -10.27 9.38
N GLN A 167 -24.39 -11.46 8.85
CA GLN A 167 -23.62 -12.47 9.56
C GLN A 167 -22.21 -11.91 9.75
N GLU A 168 -21.83 -11.57 10.98
CA GLU A 168 -20.45 -11.19 11.31
C GLU A 168 -19.55 -12.40 11.07
N GLU A 169 -18.68 -12.31 10.05
CA GLU A 169 -17.65 -13.31 9.83
C GLU A 169 -16.76 -13.43 11.09
N PRO A 170 -16.32 -14.65 11.46
CA PRO A 170 -15.49 -14.83 12.64
C PRO A 170 -14.17 -14.06 12.50
N PRO A 171 -13.66 -13.49 13.61
CA PRO A 171 -12.43 -12.70 13.58
C PRO A 171 -11.25 -13.50 13.03
N LEU A 172 -10.43 -12.84 12.22
CA LEU A 172 -9.26 -13.46 11.59
C LEU A 172 -8.26 -13.96 12.66
N SER A 173 -7.89 -15.23 12.60
CA SER A 173 -6.84 -15.81 13.46
C SER A 173 -5.41 -15.51 12.99
N ARG A 174 -5.26 -15.14 11.71
CA ARG A 174 -3.99 -14.74 11.08
C ARG A 174 -4.24 -13.69 9.99
N PRO A 175 -3.22 -12.95 9.52
CA PRO A 175 -3.38 -12.05 8.39
C PRO A 175 -4.03 -12.70 7.18
N SER A 176 -4.87 -11.94 6.47
CA SER A 176 -5.56 -12.39 5.25
C SER A 176 -4.58 -12.94 4.20
N GLU A 177 -5.08 -13.81 3.32
CA GLU A 177 -4.25 -14.36 2.25
C GLU A 177 -3.72 -13.27 1.31
N TYR A 178 -4.52 -12.23 1.07
CA TYR A 178 -4.08 -11.04 0.34
C TYR A 178 -2.77 -10.48 0.90
N LEU A 179 -2.71 -10.16 2.21
CA LEU A 179 -1.51 -9.61 2.84
C LEU A 179 -0.34 -10.60 2.82
N ARG A 180 -0.60 -11.89 3.03
CA ARG A 180 0.42 -12.95 3.00
C ARG A 180 1.11 -13.04 1.64
N GLN A 181 0.34 -12.91 0.55
CA GLN A 181 0.87 -12.82 -0.80
C GLN A 181 1.61 -11.50 -1.04
N ARG A 182 1.15 -10.39 -0.44
CA ARG A 182 1.85 -9.10 -0.53
C ARG A 182 3.19 -9.12 0.13
N CYS A 183 3.34 -9.62 1.36
CA CYS A 183 4.62 -9.67 2.04
C CYS A 183 4.72 -10.87 3.00
N PRO A 184 5.36 -11.97 2.57
CA PRO A 184 5.56 -13.14 3.42
C PRO A 184 6.32 -12.84 4.72
N LEU A 185 7.21 -11.85 4.73
CA LEU A 185 7.95 -11.48 5.94
C LEU A 185 7.11 -10.75 6.99
N CYS A 186 6.16 -9.92 6.56
CA CYS A 186 5.28 -9.22 7.49
C CYS A 186 4.15 -10.13 7.97
N PHE A 187 3.64 -10.99 7.10
CA PHE A 187 2.32 -11.61 7.30
C PHE A 187 2.34 -13.14 7.23
N GLY A 188 3.45 -13.74 6.80
CA GLY A 188 3.57 -15.20 6.62
C GLY A 188 3.97 -15.98 7.87
N GLY A 189 4.28 -15.31 8.98
CA GLY A 189 4.67 -15.95 10.24
C GLY A 189 3.57 -16.80 10.87
N LYS A 190 3.96 -17.79 11.67
CA LYS A 190 3.01 -18.63 12.44
C LYS A 190 2.37 -17.85 13.60
N ASN A 191 3.18 -17.07 14.31
CA ASN A 191 2.73 -16.20 15.37
C ASN A 191 2.46 -14.83 14.77
N CYS A 192 1.21 -14.37 14.84
CA CYS A 192 0.79 -13.09 14.29
C CYS A 192 0.98 -11.93 15.29
N HIS A 193 1.03 -12.22 16.60
CA HIS A 193 1.19 -11.22 17.65
C HIS A 193 2.30 -11.61 18.63
N ASP A 194 3.14 -10.64 19.00
CA ASP A 194 4.12 -10.74 20.08
C ASP A 194 3.85 -9.63 21.12
N PRO A 195 3.42 -9.99 22.34
CA PRO A 195 3.09 -9.00 23.38
C PRO A 195 4.32 -8.22 23.90
N SER A 196 5.55 -8.66 23.56
CA SER A 196 6.78 -7.97 23.95
C SER A 196 7.14 -6.80 23.02
N VAL A 197 6.49 -6.68 21.86
CA VAL A 197 6.74 -5.61 20.90
C VAL A 197 5.59 -4.61 20.86
N VAL A 198 5.93 -3.35 20.56
CA VAL A 198 4.95 -2.26 20.44
C VAL A 198 4.12 -2.36 19.15
N ALA A 199 4.70 -2.95 18.11
CA ALA A 199 4.08 -3.09 16.80
C ALA A 199 4.53 -4.41 16.16
N ASP A 200 3.57 -5.28 15.84
CA ASP A 200 3.83 -6.53 15.11
C ASP A 200 4.25 -6.25 13.67
N VAL A 201 3.62 -5.24 13.04
CA VAL A 201 3.93 -4.81 11.68
C VAL A 201 4.09 -3.30 11.62
N ILE A 202 4.98 -2.83 10.74
CA ILE A 202 5.18 -1.40 10.47
C ILE A 202 4.87 -1.13 9.01
N ALA A 203 4.07 -0.11 8.77
CA ALA A 203 3.72 0.40 7.44
C ALA A 203 3.95 1.91 7.35
N CYS A 204 4.12 2.41 6.13
CA CYS A 204 4.22 3.83 5.84
C CYS A 204 3.19 4.28 4.80
N LEU A 205 2.79 5.54 4.93
CA LEU A 205 1.80 6.23 4.10
C LEU A 205 2.46 7.45 3.47
N ASP A 206 2.15 7.71 2.19
CA ASP A 206 2.52 8.97 1.53
C ASP A 206 1.66 9.21 0.27
N ALA A 207 1.58 10.47 -0.16
CA ALA A 207 0.91 10.90 -1.39
C ALA A 207 1.91 11.44 -2.42
N CYS A 208 1.86 10.92 -3.65
CA CYS A 208 2.69 11.36 -4.76
C CYS A 208 1.96 12.34 -5.69
N PHE A 209 2.30 13.63 -5.59
CA PHE A 209 1.65 14.69 -6.36
C PHE A 209 2.07 14.79 -7.84
N THR A 210 2.99 13.95 -8.29
CA THR A 210 3.50 13.98 -9.67
C THR A 210 2.70 13.06 -10.61
N GLN A 211 1.93 12.14 -10.03
CA GLN A 211 1.16 11.11 -10.73
C GLN A 211 -0.18 11.62 -11.26
N LYS A 212 -0.18 12.77 -11.95
CA LYS A 212 -1.37 13.41 -12.50
C LYS A 212 -1.83 12.77 -13.82
N ARG A 213 -3.16 12.62 -14.02
CA ARG A 213 -3.77 12.22 -15.30
C ARG A 213 -4.61 13.36 -15.89
N ARG A 214 -4.39 13.69 -17.16
CA ARG A 214 -5.13 14.73 -17.87
C ARG A 214 -6.58 14.31 -18.14
N LYS A 215 -7.48 15.29 -18.21
CA LYS A 215 -8.84 15.06 -18.71
C LYS A 215 -8.79 14.67 -20.18
N ASN A 216 -9.54 13.62 -20.54
CA ASN A 216 -9.85 13.33 -21.93
C ASN A 216 -10.87 14.35 -22.45
N LYS A 217 -10.86 14.62 -23.76
CA LYS A 217 -11.78 15.59 -24.39
C LYS A 217 -13.25 15.28 -24.10
N ASP A 218 -13.58 14.00 -23.99
CA ASP A 218 -14.97 13.52 -23.83
C ASP A 218 -15.31 13.13 -22.38
N GLY A 219 -14.35 13.23 -21.45
CA GLY A 219 -14.53 12.79 -20.05
C GLY A 219 -14.73 11.29 -19.85
N GLN A 220 -14.87 10.51 -20.93
CA GLN A 220 -15.13 9.07 -20.86
C GLN A 220 -13.90 8.27 -20.41
N ARG A 221 -14.16 7.23 -19.63
CA ARG A 221 -13.18 6.18 -19.31
C ARG A 221 -12.98 5.30 -20.55
N ASP A 222 -11.76 4.80 -20.71
CA ASP A 222 -11.42 3.77 -21.69
C ASP A 222 -12.17 2.47 -21.37
N PRO A 223 -12.26 1.50 -22.32
CA PRO A 223 -12.92 0.23 -22.06
C PRO A 223 -12.43 -0.43 -20.76
N PRO A 224 -13.34 -0.96 -19.92
CA PRO A 224 -12.99 -1.55 -18.65
C PRO A 224 -11.89 -2.61 -18.77
N ARG A 225 -10.84 -2.43 -17.98
CA ARG A 225 -9.75 -3.37 -17.82
C ARG A 225 -9.23 -3.30 -16.40
N SER A 226 -9.11 -4.44 -15.75
CA SER A 226 -8.57 -4.57 -14.40
C SER A 226 -7.48 -5.63 -14.36
N HIS A 227 -6.53 -5.45 -13.47
CA HIS A 227 -5.62 -6.53 -13.10
C HIS A 227 -6.37 -7.45 -12.13
N PRO A 228 -6.33 -8.80 -12.30
CA PRO A 228 -7.09 -9.72 -11.44
C PRO A 228 -6.62 -9.71 -9.98
N ASP A 229 -5.38 -9.31 -9.75
CA ASP A 229 -4.79 -9.13 -8.42
C ASP A 229 -4.36 -7.66 -8.28
N SER A 230 -5.33 -6.74 -8.21
CA SER A 230 -5.07 -5.30 -8.14
C SER A 230 -4.61 -4.89 -6.74
N VAL A 231 -3.77 -3.85 -6.66
CA VAL A 231 -3.47 -3.14 -5.40
C VAL A 231 -4.36 -1.93 -5.15
N PHE A 232 -5.20 -1.56 -6.11
CA PHE A 232 -6.05 -0.39 -5.95
C PHE A 232 -7.22 -0.69 -5.03
N MET A 233 -7.48 0.22 -4.09
CA MET A 233 -8.73 0.17 -3.34
C MET A 233 -9.92 0.44 -4.28
N PRO A 234 -11.06 -0.24 -4.08
CA PRO A 234 -12.31 0.09 -4.76
C PRO A 234 -12.68 1.57 -4.57
N GLU A 235 -13.20 2.23 -5.62
CA GLU A 235 -13.62 3.63 -5.53
C GLU A 235 -14.74 3.83 -4.51
N GLU A 236 -15.61 2.83 -4.35
CA GLU A 236 -16.70 2.80 -3.38
C GLU A 236 -16.22 2.82 -1.92
N ASP A 237 -15.19 2.02 -1.57
CA ASP A 237 -14.60 2.02 -0.21
C ASP A 237 -14.02 3.41 0.14
N VAL A 238 -13.39 4.06 -0.84
CA VAL A 238 -12.79 5.38 -0.67
C VAL A 238 -13.85 6.46 -0.50
N GLU A 239 -14.92 6.43 -1.31
CA GLU A 239 -16.02 7.37 -1.21
C GLU A 239 -16.85 7.15 0.07
N ALA A 240 -17.00 5.91 0.53
CA ALA A 240 -17.64 5.61 1.82
C ALA A 240 -16.86 6.22 2.99
N MET A 241 -15.53 6.07 3.00
CA MET A 241 -14.68 6.72 4.01
C MET A 241 -14.76 8.25 3.92
N ARG A 242 -14.82 8.81 2.70
CA ARG A 242 -14.99 10.24 2.50
C ARG A 242 -16.31 10.74 3.09
N ALA A 243 -17.43 10.10 2.75
CA ALA A 243 -18.74 10.44 3.28
C ALA A 243 -18.77 10.35 4.82
N PHE A 244 -18.13 9.33 5.40
CA PHE A 244 -17.97 9.19 6.84
C PHE A 244 -17.20 10.37 7.47
N VAL A 245 -16.08 10.78 6.88
CA VAL A 245 -15.27 11.92 7.38
C VAL A 245 -16.06 13.23 7.28
N GLU A 246 -16.71 13.47 6.14
CA GLU A 246 -17.53 14.67 5.90
C GLU A 246 -18.71 14.75 6.89
N ALA A 247 -19.42 13.63 7.13
CA ALA A 247 -20.52 13.55 8.09
C ALA A 247 -20.05 13.77 9.54
N THR A 248 -18.92 13.17 9.93
CA THR A 248 -18.34 13.32 11.28
C THR A 248 -17.96 14.78 11.56
N ARG A 249 -17.32 15.45 10.60
CA ARG A 249 -16.96 16.87 10.72
C ARG A 249 -18.19 17.79 10.65
N GLY A 250 -19.15 17.48 9.77
CA GLY A 250 -20.39 18.25 9.60
C GLY A 250 -21.28 18.23 10.85
N SER A 251 -21.45 17.07 11.47
CA SER A 251 -22.23 16.91 12.71
C SER A 251 -21.64 17.67 13.91
N SER A 252 -20.32 17.87 13.93
CA SER A 252 -19.67 18.69 14.96
C SER A 252 -19.84 20.19 14.77
N ARG A 253 -20.19 20.68 13.57
CA ARG A 253 -20.54 22.09 13.35
C ARG A 253 -21.94 22.43 13.87
N THR A 254 -22.85 21.45 13.92
CA THR A 254 -24.21 21.59 14.46
C THR A 254 -24.31 21.32 15.95
N ARG A 255 -23.37 20.57 16.55
CA ARG A 255 -23.17 20.57 18.01
C ARG A 255 -22.45 21.85 18.43
N SER A 256 -23.20 22.93 18.61
CA SER A 256 -22.77 24.04 19.45
C SER A 256 -22.33 23.47 20.81
N ARG A 257 -21.03 23.51 21.09
CA ARG A 257 -20.51 23.26 22.45
C ARG A 257 -21.28 24.16 23.42
N PRO A 258 -21.58 23.71 24.65
CA PRO A 258 -21.94 24.63 25.72
C PRO A 258 -20.85 25.70 25.76
N ALA A 259 -21.26 26.96 25.89
CA ALA A 259 -20.33 28.07 25.99
C ALA A 259 -19.39 27.84 27.18
N GLU A 260 -18.23 27.22 26.92
CA GLU A 260 -17.06 27.40 27.78
C GLU A 260 -16.78 28.91 27.77
N THR A 261 -16.87 29.50 28.95
CA THR A 261 -16.52 30.88 29.22
C THR A 261 -15.25 31.24 28.45
N GLN A 262 -15.34 32.32 27.69
CA GLN A 262 -14.38 32.81 26.69
C GLN A 262 -12.95 33.06 27.24
N GLU A 263 -12.75 32.89 28.55
CA GLU A 263 -11.47 33.01 29.25
C GLU A 263 -10.62 31.72 29.20
N ASP A 264 -11.17 30.55 28.84
CA ASP A 264 -10.47 29.24 28.87
C ASP A 264 -9.88 28.71 27.55
N VAL A 265 -9.97 29.49 26.48
CA VAL A 265 -9.59 29.04 25.13
C VAL A 265 -8.11 29.30 24.78
N ASP A 266 -7.43 30.23 25.46
CA ASP A 266 -6.13 30.80 25.05
C ASP A 266 -4.89 30.18 25.74
N GLY A 267 -4.96 28.89 26.13
CA GLY A 267 -3.89 28.19 26.85
C GLY A 267 -3.32 27.01 26.06
N ASP A 268 -1.99 26.93 25.99
CA ASP A 268 -1.29 25.77 25.45
C ASP A 268 -1.58 24.53 26.32
N ARG A 269 -1.99 23.42 25.70
CA ARG A 269 -2.40 22.19 26.41
C ARG A 269 -2.27 20.95 25.53
N TYR A 270 -2.35 19.78 26.14
CA TYR A 270 -2.54 18.53 25.42
C TYR A 270 -3.99 18.41 24.93
N GLU A 271 -4.17 17.88 23.71
CA GLU A 271 -5.49 17.53 23.18
C GLU A 271 -5.75 16.04 23.42
N GLY A 272 -6.72 15.69 24.27
CA GLY A 272 -7.03 14.30 24.60
C GLY A 272 -5.82 13.57 25.22
N ASN A 273 -5.47 12.42 24.65
CA ASN A 273 -4.33 11.58 25.08
C ASN A 273 -3.01 11.90 24.34
N LEU A 274 -2.95 12.98 23.56
CA LEU A 274 -1.72 13.37 22.87
C LEU A 274 -0.65 13.84 23.86
N ARG A 275 0.61 13.56 23.53
CA ARG A 275 1.79 13.96 24.33
C ARG A 275 2.53 15.16 23.74
N VAL A 276 1.93 15.85 22.78
CA VAL A 276 2.50 17.05 22.16
C VAL A 276 1.49 18.19 22.36
N PRO A 277 1.91 19.37 22.85
CA PRO A 277 1.01 20.50 23.04
C PRO A 277 0.36 20.97 21.74
N ASN A 278 -0.83 21.55 21.84
CA ASN A 278 -1.58 22.05 20.68
C ASN A 278 -0.83 23.16 19.92
N SER A 279 -0.10 24.05 20.61
CA SER A 279 0.71 25.09 19.95
C SER A 279 1.77 24.49 19.02
N VAL A 280 2.49 23.46 19.49
CA VAL A 280 3.50 22.74 18.72
C VAL A 280 2.86 22.03 17.51
N LEU A 281 1.69 21.42 17.71
CA LEU A 281 0.96 20.77 16.61
C LEU A 281 0.45 21.79 15.59
N ASP A 282 0.03 22.98 16.01
CA ASP A 282 -0.36 24.06 15.09
C ASP A 282 0.85 24.53 14.27
N GLU A 283 2.01 24.75 14.89
CA GLU A 283 3.25 25.09 14.18
C GLU A 283 3.72 23.99 13.21
N CYS A 284 3.56 22.71 13.59
CA CYS A 284 3.84 21.59 12.68
C CYS A 284 2.89 21.61 11.47
N LYS A 285 1.61 21.92 11.69
CA LYS A 285 0.64 22.02 10.58
C LYS A 285 1.01 23.13 9.62
N ASP A 286 1.42 24.29 10.14
CA ASP A 286 1.82 25.45 9.32
C ASP A 286 3.12 25.18 8.53
N SER A 287 4.02 24.36 9.08
CA SER A 287 5.30 24.01 8.44
C SER A 287 5.14 23.05 7.25
N PHE A 288 4.10 22.19 7.27
CA PHE A 288 3.85 21.21 6.21
C PHE A 288 2.60 21.57 5.40
N GLY A 289 2.79 22.11 4.20
CA GLY A 289 1.69 22.41 3.27
C GLY A 289 0.83 21.18 2.89
N ALA A 290 1.31 19.95 3.10
CA ALA A 290 0.54 18.72 2.93
C ALA A 290 -0.50 18.49 4.04
N ALA A 291 -0.29 19.06 5.24
CA ALA A 291 -1.27 19.10 6.33
C ALA A 291 -2.29 20.25 6.18
N ASP A 292 -2.04 21.19 5.28
CA ASP A 292 -2.96 22.28 4.97
C ASP A 292 -4.04 21.80 3.99
N GLU A 293 -5.16 21.38 4.56
CA GLU A 293 -6.37 20.93 3.86
C GLU A 293 -6.93 21.96 2.85
N LYS A 294 -6.55 23.25 2.98
CA LYS A 294 -7.03 24.33 2.12
C LYS A 294 -6.15 24.57 0.88
N ARG A 295 -5.00 23.91 0.76
CA ARG A 295 -4.05 24.15 -0.33
C ARG A 295 -4.26 23.17 -1.48
N GLU A 296 -4.77 23.66 -2.61
CA GLU A 296 -4.91 22.87 -3.84
C GLU A 296 -3.53 22.58 -4.46
N ALA A 297 -3.00 21.35 -4.34
CA ALA A 297 -1.72 20.99 -4.99
C ALA A 297 -1.85 20.66 -6.49
N ALA A 298 -3.07 20.65 -7.02
CA ALA A 298 -3.35 20.41 -8.43
C ALA A 298 -4.68 21.05 -8.83
N SER A 299 -4.66 21.87 -9.89
CA SER A 299 -5.89 22.36 -10.50
C SER A 299 -6.68 21.18 -11.10
N THR A 300 -7.88 20.93 -10.58
CA THR A 300 -8.87 19.99 -11.12
C THR A 300 -9.39 20.43 -12.49
N GLN A 301 -9.03 21.63 -12.97
CA GLN A 301 -9.40 22.11 -14.30
C GLN A 301 -8.79 21.24 -15.40
N PHE A 302 -7.50 20.87 -15.26
CA PHE A 302 -6.73 20.17 -16.30
C PHE A 302 -6.53 18.68 -16.01
N PHE A 303 -6.59 18.28 -14.75
CA PHE A 303 -6.33 16.92 -14.31
C PHE A 303 -7.59 16.33 -13.67
N ILE A 304 -7.88 15.08 -14.03
CA ILE A 304 -8.98 14.30 -13.44
C ILE A 304 -8.48 13.48 -12.25
N ASP A 305 -7.32 12.86 -12.40
CA ASP A 305 -6.62 12.24 -11.28
C ASP A 305 -5.56 13.24 -10.84
N THR A 306 -5.67 13.67 -9.59
CA THR A 306 -4.78 14.65 -9.00
C THR A 306 -3.48 13.98 -8.60
N ASP A 307 -3.55 12.88 -7.85
CA ASP A 307 -2.40 12.31 -7.15
C ASP A 307 -2.53 10.78 -6.95
N LEU A 308 -1.55 10.15 -6.29
CA LEU A 308 -1.58 8.72 -5.91
C LEU A 308 -1.20 8.59 -4.43
N MET A 309 -2.07 8.00 -3.61
CA MET A 309 -1.77 7.67 -2.20
C MET A 309 -1.33 6.20 -2.11
N GLY A 310 -0.31 5.90 -1.29
CA GLY A 310 0.14 4.53 -1.08
C GLY A 310 0.26 4.15 0.39
N LEU A 311 -0.02 2.88 0.68
CA LEU A 311 0.32 2.20 1.93
C LEU A 311 1.31 1.07 1.63
N LEU A 312 2.51 1.17 2.18
CA LEU A 312 3.59 0.19 1.99
C LEU A 312 4.02 -0.40 3.32
N CYS A 313 4.40 -1.69 3.34
CA CYS A 313 5.04 -2.26 4.52
C CYS A 313 6.53 -1.82 4.60
N ARG A 314 7.16 -2.03 5.77
CA ARG A 314 8.60 -1.75 6.00
C ARG A 314 9.59 -2.44 5.06
N HIS A 315 9.13 -3.40 4.24
CA HIS A 315 9.91 -4.11 3.23
C HIS A 315 9.79 -3.48 1.83
N ASP A 316 9.24 -2.27 1.74
CA ASP A 316 9.01 -1.51 0.49
C ASP A 316 8.06 -2.20 -0.49
N ARG A 317 7.07 -2.92 0.06
CA ARG A 317 6.07 -3.63 -0.73
C ARG A 317 4.72 -2.97 -0.57
N VAL A 318 4.06 -2.73 -1.70
CA VAL A 318 2.77 -2.07 -1.80
C VAL A 318 1.69 -2.99 -1.25
N LEU A 319 0.97 -2.51 -0.24
CA LEU A 319 -0.21 -3.18 0.29
C LEU A 319 -1.44 -2.69 -0.45
N TRP A 320 -1.62 -1.37 -0.54
CA TRP A 320 -2.70 -0.75 -1.32
C TRP A 320 -2.29 0.60 -1.89
N LEU A 321 -2.96 0.97 -2.99
CA LEU A 321 -2.90 2.30 -3.60
C LEU A 321 -4.31 2.90 -3.71
N ILE A 322 -4.41 4.22 -3.64
CA ILE A 322 -5.63 4.95 -4.01
C ILE A 322 -5.28 5.97 -5.08
N ASN A 323 -6.03 5.93 -6.19
CA ASN A 323 -5.99 6.98 -7.20
C ASN A 323 -6.81 8.18 -6.69
N MET A 324 -6.17 9.32 -6.48
CA MET A 324 -6.82 10.49 -5.88
C MET A 324 -7.48 11.32 -6.97
N THR A 325 -8.75 11.69 -6.78
CA THR A 325 -9.58 12.38 -7.79
C THR A 325 -10.10 13.73 -7.32
N THR A 326 -10.02 14.04 -6.03
CA THR A 326 -10.51 15.30 -5.46
C THR A 326 -9.35 16.25 -5.14
N ALA A 327 -9.58 17.55 -5.34
CA ALA A 327 -8.78 18.59 -4.69
C ALA A 327 -9.35 18.88 -3.29
N GLY A 328 -8.49 19.20 -2.31
CA GLY A 328 -8.89 19.46 -0.92
C GLY A 328 -8.68 18.28 0.03
N GLU A 329 -9.41 18.26 1.15
CA GLU A 329 -9.23 17.39 2.33
C GLU A 329 -8.76 15.97 2.02
N ARG A 330 -7.47 15.69 2.22
CA ARG A 330 -6.82 14.43 1.81
C ARG A 330 -6.79 13.35 2.88
N GLN A 331 -7.28 13.66 4.08
CA GLN A 331 -7.12 12.79 5.23
C GLN A 331 -7.89 11.47 5.09
N TYR A 332 -9.05 11.48 4.42
CA TYR A 332 -9.86 10.26 4.25
C TYR A 332 -9.13 9.18 3.44
N TYR A 333 -8.21 9.53 2.53
CA TYR A 333 -7.38 8.55 1.82
C TYR A 333 -6.49 7.76 2.78
N ALA A 334 -5.83 8.45 3.73
CA ALA A 334 -5.02 7.81 4.75
C ALA A 334 -5.87 6.93 5.69
N LEU A 335 -7.05 7.43 6.10
CA LEU A 335 -7.98 6.68 6.95
C LEU A 335 -8.53 5.44 6.24
N ALA A 336 -8.87 5.54 4.95
CA ALA A 336 -9.34 4.42 4.14
C ALA A 336 -8.28 3.31 4.05
N LEU A 337 -7.02 3.68 3.75
CA LEU A 337 -5.91 2.74 3.70
C LEU A 337 -5.67 2.05 5.06
N ILE A 338 -5.71 2.81 6.16
CA ILE A 338 -5.53 2.24 7.49
C ILE A 338 -6.68 1.29 7.84
N LYS A 339 -7.93 1.71 7.62
CA LYS A 339 -9.10 0.86 7.91
C LYS A 339 -9.04 -0.44 7.11
N LYS A 340 -8.79 -0.35 5.79
CA LYS A 340 -8.61 -1.52 4.92
C LYS A 340 -7.48 -2.42 5.39
N PHE A 341 -6.37 -1.85 5.86
CA PHE A 341 -5.27 -2.65 6.38
C PHE A 341 -5.69 -3.46 7.61
N PHE A 342 -6.41 -2.87 8.55
CA PHE A 342 -6.86 -3.56 9.76
C PHE A 342 -7.96 -4.59 9.52
N GLU A 343 -8.82 -4.42 8.50
CA GLU A 343 -9.78 -5.45 8.06
C GLU A 343 -9.08 -6.75 7.67
N HIS A 344 -7.84 -6.66 7.21
CA HIS A 344 -7.03 -7.79 6.77
C HIS A 344 -6.10 -8.36 7.86
N LEU A 345 -6.17 -7.84 9.10
CA LEU A 345 -5.36 -8.25 10.24
C LEU A 345 -6.20 -8.87 11.37
N PRO A 346 -5.66 -9.83 12.12
CA PRO A 346 -6.23 -10.29 13.37
C PRO A 346 -6.49 -9.15 14.36
N PRO A 347 -7.54 -9.24 15.20
CA PRO A 347 -7.80 -8.25 16.24
C PRO A 347 -6.67 -8.09 17.25
N SER A 348 -5.85 -9.14 17.46
CA SER A 348 -4.71 -9.11 18.37
C SER A 348 -3.51 -8.32 17.86
N MET A 349 -3.41 -8.08 16.55
CA MET A 349 -2.21 -7.46 15.97
C MET A 349 -2.15 -5.95 16.20
N THR A 350 -0.94 -5.45 16.48
CA THR A 350 -0.62 -4.04 16.61
C THR A 350 0.20 -3.54 15.43
N VAL A 351 0.04 -2.26 15.08
CA VAL A 351 0.63 -1.66 13.87
C VAL A 351 1.32 -0.34 14.17
N GLY A 352 2.55 -0.20 13.69
CA GLY A 352 3.25 1.08 13.60
C GLY A 352 2.95 1.76 12.27
N ILE A 353 2.40 2.97 12.27
CA ILE A 353 2.11 3.76 11.06
C ILE A 353 3.05 4.96 10.98
N LEU A 354 3.84 5.02 9.92
CA LEU A 354 4.73 6.15 9.61
C LEU A 354 4.12 7.02 8.51
N TYR A 355 3.98 8.31 8.76
CA TYR A 355 3.47 9.28 7.78
C TYR A 355 4.11 10.64 8.01
N ASP A 356 4.41 11.38 6.94
CA ASP A 356 5.02 12.72 6.99
C ASP A 356 4.28 13.69 7.91
N ILE A 357 2.96 13.54 7.99
CA ILE A 357 2.09 14.33 8.87
C ILE A 357 1.41 13.43 9.90
N GLY A 358 2.07 12.35 10.34
CA GLY A 358 1.56 11.37 11.29
C GLY A 358 1.09 11.98 12.62
N CYS A 359 1.75 13.05 13.09
CA CYS A 359 1.30 13.79 14.26
C CYS A 359 -0.07 14.47 14.07
N GLN A 360 -0.33 15.01 12.87
CA GLN A 360 -1.61 15.64 12.51
C GLN A 360 -2.69 14.58 12.28
N LEU A 361 -2.33 13.45 11.67
CA LEU A 361 -3.26 12.33 11.52
C LEU A 361 -3.69 11.80 12.88
N HIS A 362 -2.75 11.58 13.81
CA HIS A 362 -3.06 11.16 15.17
C HIS A 362 -3.93 12.20 15.89
N ARG A 363 -3.59 13.49 15.80
CA ARG A 363 -4.41 14.58 16.36
C ARG A 363 -5.84 14.57 15.83
N SER A 364 -6.03 14.42 14.52
CA SER A 364 -7.37 14.30 13.94
C SER A 364 -8.12 13.07 14.43
N CYS A 365 -7.44 11.93 14.57
CA CYS A 365 -8.08 10.71 15.08
C CYS A 365 -8.57 10.88 16.52
N VAL A 366 -7.84 11.62 17.35
CA VAL A 366 -8.27 11.94 18.72
C VAL A 366 -9.39 12.98 18.73
N LYS A 367 -9.26 14.04 17.92
CA LYS A 367 -10.20 15.16 17.89
C LYS A 367 -11.59 14.76 17.36
N TRP A 368 -11.62 13.94 16.32
CA TRP A 368 -12.85 13.55 15.62
C TRP A 368 -13.29 12.12 15.90
N ASP A 369 -12.58 11.43 16.80
CA ASP A 369 -12.78 10.02 17.12
C ASP A 369 -12.74 9.10 15.89
N PHE A 370 -11.81 9.35 14.97
CA PHE A 370 -11.61 8.45 13.83
C PHE A 370 -10.90 7.16 14.26
N LEU A 371 -11.24 6.06 13.57
CA LEU A 371 -10.71 4.71 13.77
C LEU A 371 -10.92 4.17 15.21
N PRO A 372 -12.09 4.36 15.84
CA PRO A 372 -12.27 4.06 17.26
C PRO A 372 -12.05 2.57 17.58
N ASP A 373 -12.30 1.68 16.63
CA ASP A 373 -12.16 0.23 16.77
C ASP A 373 -10.72 -0.29 16.65
N VAL A 374 -9.80 0.53 16.12
CA VAL A 374 -8.39 0.10 15.88
C VAL A 374 -7.34 1.06 16.40
N ARG A 375 -7.72 2.28 16.81
CA ARG A 375 -6.79 3.34 17.23
C ARG A 375 -5.85 2.89 18.35
N ASP A 376 -6.35 2.12 19.32
CA ASP A 376 -5.53 1.61 20.44
C ASP A 376 -4.48 0.58 20.01
N ARG A 377 -4.61 0.03 18.80
CA ARG A 377 -3.64 -0.88 18.17
C ARG A 377 -2.67 -0.16 17.25
N ILE A 378 -2.73 1.17 17.16
CA ILE A 378 -1.87 1.98 16.28
C ILE A 378 -0.85 2.76 17.10
N THR A 379 0.43 2.61 16.74
CA THR A 379 1.47 3.56 17.13
C THR A 379 1.79 4.46 15.95
N PHE A 380 1.50 5.75 16.07
CA PHE A 380 1.83 6.74 15.03
C PHE A 380 3.28 7.21 15.14
N GLY A 381 3.92 7.45 14.00
CA GLY A 381 5.24 8.05 13.89
C GLY A 381 5.40 8.84 12.57
N LEU A 382 6.53 9.53 12.45
CA LEU A 382 6.92 10.29 11.26
C LEU A 382 7.89 9.49 10.39
N ALA A 383 7.88 9.70 9.09
CA ALA A 383 8.98 9.26 8.24
C ALA A 383 10.28 10.00 8.62
N VAL A 384 11.42 9.30 8.62
CA VAL A 384 12.64 9.77 9.29
C VAL A 384 13.22 11.04 8.65
N PHE A 385 13.14 11.21 7.33
CA PHE A 385 13.66 12.42 6.69
C PHE A 385 12.75 13.61 6.92
N HIS A 386 11.44 13.39 6.93
CA HIS A 386 10.44 14.43 7.16
C HIS A 386 10.34 14.84 8.62
N ALA A 387 10.70 13.95 9.55
CA ALA A 387 10.63 14.22 10.98
C ALA A 387 11.41 15.48 11.39
N TYR A 388 12.54 15.78 10.74
CA TYR A 388 13.33 16.98 11.03
C TYR A 388 12.65 18.30 10.66
N GLY A 389 11.62 18.28 9.81
CA GLY A 389 10.81 19.46 9.51
C GLY A 389 9.75 19.75 10.58
N HIS A 390 9.52 18.84 11.53
CA HIS A 390 8.60 19.05 12.64
C HIS A 390 9.28 19.74 13.81
N GLN A 391 8.48 20.37 14.68
CA GLN A 391 8.96 20.98 15.91
C GLN A 391 9.62 19.97 16.84
N TRP A 392 10.60 20.41 17.63
CA TRP A 392 11.41 19.52 18.47
C TRP A 392 10.58 18.62 19.41
N ALA A 393 9.57 19.19 20.08
CA ALA A 393 8.68 18.42 20.95
C ALA A 393 7.90 17.33 20.18
N CYS A 394 7.48 17.62 18.95
CA CYS A 394 6.88 16.63 18.05
C CYS A 394 7.88 15.53 17.68
N GLN A 395 9.13 15.90 17.38
CA GLN A 395 10.19 14.93 17.09
C GLN A 395 10.44 13.99 18.27
N ILE A 396 10.43 14.47 19.51
CA ILE A 396 10.63 13.60 20.68
C ILE A 396 9.59 12.46 20.72
N ILE A 397 8.34 12.77 20.40
CA ILE A 397 7.21 11.84 20.51
C ILE A 397 7.02 10.97 19.27
N TYR A 398 7.23 11.50 18.07
CA TYR A 398 6.87 10.83 16.82
C TYR A 398 8.06 10.44 15.94
N HIS A 399 9.29 10.87 16.23
CA HIS A 399 10.44 10.47 15.43
C HIS A 399 10.71 8.97 15.64
N PRO A 400 10.80 8.14 14.57
CA PRO A 400 10.81 6.68 14.67
C PRO A 400 12.06 6.14 15.39
N ARG A 401 13.14 6.92 15.45
CA ARG A 401 14.35 6.59 16.24
C ARG A 401 14.22 6.84 17.74
N LYS A 402 13.21 7.60 18.16
CA LYS A 402 12.90 7.93 19.56
C LYS A 402 11.66 7.16 20.05
N CYS A 403 10.82 6.70 19.11
CA CYS A 403 9.70 5.81 19.39
C CYS A 403 10.16 4.35 19.59
N VAL A 404 9.79 3.76 20.72
CA VAL A 404 9.96 2.32 20.96
C VAL A 404 9.14 1.54 19.93
N GLY A 405 9.68 0.43 19.41
CA GLY A 405 9.02 -0.45 18.45
C GLY A 405 9.46 -0.30 16.99
N PHE A 406 9.81 0.91 16.55
CA PHE A 406 10.16 1.13 15.13
C PHE A 406 11.58 0.70 14.75
N GLY A 407 12.48 0.64 15.74
CA GLY A 407 13.85 0.16 15.58
C GLY A 407 14.61 0.88 14.47
N LEU A 408 15.06 0.11 13.45
CA LEU A 408 15.79 0.66 12.32
C LEU A 408 14.96 1.10 11.10
N THR A 409 13.63 1.05 11.21
CA THR A 409 12.73 1.48 10.13
C THR A 409 12.81 2.99 9.92
N ASP A 410 12.81 3.42 8.66
CA ASP A 410 12.88 4.82 8.27
C ASP A 410 11.54 5.39 7.78
N GLY A 411 10.63 4.55 7.29
CA GLY A 411 9.32 4.97 6.79
C GLY A 411 9.33 5.49 5.34
N GLU A 412 10.49 5.44 4.68
CA GLU A 412 10.72 6.04 3.35
C GLU A 412 10.40 5.06 2.19
N GLY A 413 9.50 4.10 2.44
CA GLY A 413 9.15 3.06 1.48
C GLY A 413 8.39 3.62 0.29
N CYS A 414 7.49 4.57 0.54
CA CYS A 414 6.71 5.24 -0.50
C CYS A 414 7.61 5.99 -1.48
N GLU A 415 8.59 6.75 -0.99
CA GLU A 415 9.54 7.54 -1.77
C GLU A 415 10.37 6.64 -2.70
N ARG A 416 10.79 5.47 -2.22
CA ARG A 416 11.48 4.47 -3.04
C ARG A 416 10.57 3.94 -4.14
N PHE A 417 9.32 3.67 -3.82
CA PHE A 417 8.33 3.22 -4.79
C PHE A 417 8.03 4.30 -5.84
N TRP A 418 7.83 5.56 -5.42
CA TRP A 418 7.66 6.71 -6.32
C TRP A 418 8.84 6.87 -7.27
N SER A 419 10.06 6.74 -6.75
CA SER A 419 11.28 6.77 -7.55
C SER A 419 11.33 5.62 -8.57
N ALA A 420 10.89 4.41 -8.19
CA ALA A 420 10.86 3.25 -9.08
C ALA A 420 9.86 3.39 -10.22
N ILE A 421 8.71 4.07 -9.98
CA ILE A 421 7.65 4.25 -10.99
C ILE A 421 7.73 5.60 -11.71
N LYS A 422 8.68 6.49 -11.38
CA LYS A 422 8.79 7.85 -11.95
C LYS A 422 8.81 7.90 -13.48
N LYS A 423 9.40 6.87 -14.11
CA LYS A 423 9.47 6.73 -15.58
C LYS A 423 8.08 6.65 -16.23
N LEU A 424 7.08 6.17 -15.49
CA LEU A 424 5.72 6.01 -16.00
C LEU A 424 4.95 7.33 -16.04
N ILE A 425 5.37 8.35 -15.28
CA ILE A 425 4.66 9.62 -15.15
C ILE A 425 4.27 10.24 -16.51
N PRO A 426 5.18 10.36 -17.51
CA PRO A 426 4.83 10.99 -18.79
C PRO A 426 3.77 10.22 -19.58
N VAL A 427 3.87 8.89 -19.60
CA VAL A 427 2.95 8.02 -20.37
C VAL A 427 1.59 7.91 -19.67
N LEU A 428 1.60 7.77 -18.35
CA LEU A 428 0.36 7.66 -17.56
C LEU A 428 -0.40 8.98 -17.43
N ARG A 429 0.22 10.11 -17.77
CA ARG A 429 -0.44 11.41 -17.78
C ARG A 429 -1.47 11.56 -18.89
N VAL A 430 -1.32 10.79 -19.96
CA VAL A 430 -2.17 10.83 -21.16
C VAL A 430 -2.86 9.48 -21.45
N SER A 431 -2.75 8.52 -20.54
CA SER A 431 -3.38 7.22 -20.69
C SER A 431 -4.85 7.24 -20.30
N GLY A 432 -5.61 6.25 -20.78
CA GLY A 432 -6.93 5.92 -20.24
C GLY A 432 -6.88 5.59 -18.73
N TYR A 433 -8.04 5.63 -18.08
CA TYR A 433 -8.21 5.33 -16.66
C TYR A 433 -7.83 3.87 -16.37
N HIS A 434 -8.46 2.91 -17.04
CA HIS A 434 -8.25 1.48 -16.80
C HIS A 434 -6.85 1.05 -17.21
N GLN A 435 -6.37 1.55 -18.35
CA GLN A 435 -5.00 1.30 -18.80
C GLN A 435 -3.96 1.82 -17.79
N ARG A 436 -4.22 2.98 -17.16
CA ARG A 436 -3.33 3.54 -16.13
C ARG A 436 -3.21 2.60 -14.93
N LEU A 437 -4.35 2.19 -14.38
CA LEU A 437 -4.39 1.29 -13.22
C LEU A 437 -3.70 -0.04 -13.55
N PHE A 438 -4.00 -0.61 -14.72
CA PHE A 438 -3.40 -1.87 -15.16
C PHE A 438 -1.87 -1.78 -15.28
N VAL A 439 -1.34 -0.68 -15.83
CA VAL A 439 0.12 -0.48 -15.95
C VAL A 439 0.76 -0.30 -14.57
N LEU A 440 0.12 0.44 -13.66
CA LEU A 440 0.60 0.60 -12.29
C LEU A 440 0.59 -0.74 -11.54
N ASP A 441 -0.49 -1.51 -11.61
CA ASP A 441 -0.58 -2.86 -11.05
C ASP A 441 0.54 -3.74 -11.59
N THR A 442 0.71 -3.79 -12.91
CA THR A 442 1.75 -4.60 -13.56
C THR A 442 3.15 -4.20 -13.07
N GLN A 443 3.40 -2.90 -12.92
CA GLN A 443 4.68 -2.40 -12.40
C GLN A 443 4.89 -2.79 -10.94
N VAL A 444 3.84 -2.76 -10.11
CA VAL A 444 3.89 -3.23 -8.72
C VAL A 444 4.22 -4.72 -8.67
N LYS A 445 3.54 -5.57 -9.46
CA LYS A 445 3.83 -7.01 -9.52
C LYS A 445 5.27 -7.31 -9.91
N HIS A 446 5.81 -6.57 -10.87
CA HIS A 446 7.21 -6.72 -11.25
C HIS A 446 8.17 -6.37 -10.09
N LEU A 447 7.90 -5.30 -9.34
CA LEU A 447 8.71 -4.90 -8.20
C LEU A 447 8.58 -5.88 -7.03
N ASP A 448 7.39 -6.42 -6.83
CA ASP A 448 7.09 -7.47 -5.86
C ASP A 448 7.86 -8.75 -6.19
N GLU A 449 7.83 -9.24 -7.43
CA GLU A 449 8.60 -10.41 -7.84
C GLU A 449 10.11 -10.16 -7.66
N LYS A 450 10.61 -9.01 -8.11
CA LYS A 450 12.03 -8.65 -7.97
C LYS A 450 12.49 -8.59 -6.52
N SER A 451 11.71 -7.95 -5.65
CA SER A 451 12.05 -7.83 -4.23
C SER A 451 11.96 -9.15 -3.49
N LEU A 452 11.04 -10.04 -3.88
CA LEU A 452 10.90 -11.39 -3.29
C LEU A 452 12.15 -12.24 -3.53
N HIS A 453 12.68 -12.27 -4.76
CA HIS A 453 13.91 -13.01 -5.07
C HIS A 453 15.13 -12.52 -4.27
N GLY A 454 15.21 -11.21 -4.00
CA GLY A 454 16.31 -10.60 -3.24
C GLY A 454 16.11 -10.56 -1.72
N MET A 455 14.98 -11.08 -1.22
CA MET A 455 14.50 -10.81 0.13
C MET A 455 15.38 -11.42 1.22
N GLY A 456 15.87 -12.65 1.03
CA GLY A 456 16.80 -13.30 1.97
C GLY A 456 18.13 -12.54 2.11
N LEU A 457 18.71 -12.10 0.99
CA LEU A 457 19.93 -11.29 1.00
C LEU A 457 19.69 -9.91 1.63
N TRP A 458 18.53 -9.31 1.38
CA TRP A 458 18.14 -8.06 2.04
C TRP A 458 18.06 -8.23 3.56
N LEU A 459 17.42 -9.29 4.06
CA LEU A 459 17.31 -9.58 5.48
C LEU A 459 18.68 -9.78 6.13
N SER A 460 19.55 -10.58 5.51
CA SER A 460 20.92 -10.80 6.00
C SER A 460 21.68 -9.48 6.15
N ARG A 461 21.62 -8.60 5.14
CA ARG A 461 22.25 -7.27 5.20
C ARG A 461 21.66 -6.38 6.31
N ARG A 462 20.34 -6.38 6.47
CA ARG A 462 19.65 -5.61 7.52
C ARG A 462 19.99 -6.11 8.92
N TRP A 463 20.09 -7.43 9.09
CA TRP A 463 20.52 -8.05 10.35
C TRP A 463 21.95 -7.63 10.72
N VAL A 464 22.91 -7.79 9.80
CA VAL A 464 24.31 -7.38 10.04
C VAL A 464 24.41 -5.89 10.37
N HIS A 465 23.66 -5.05 9.66
CA HIS A 465 23.59 -3.62 9.94
C HIS A 465 23.03 -3.33 11.34
N CYS A 466 21.97 -4.01 11.74
CA CYS A 466 21.37 -3.90 13.06
C CYS A 466 22.34 -4.31 14.17
N GLN A 467 23.02 -5.46 14.00
CA GLN A 467 24.01 -5.95 14.97
C GLN A 467 25.17 -4.99 15.14
N ARG A 468 25.67 -4.39 14.04
CA ARG A 468 26.70 -3.35 14.11
C ARG A 468 26.21 -2.13 14.88
N LYS A 469 25.02 -1.59 14.54
CA LYS A 469 24.43 -0.44 15.23
C LYS A 469 24.19 -0.71 16.73
N LYS A 470 23.79 -1.93 17.08
CA LYS A 470 23.65 -2.35 18.47
C LYS A 470 25.00 -2.36 19.18
N SER A 471 26.04 -2.93 18.58
CA SER A 471 27.40 -2.92 19.13
C SER A 471 27.89 -1.49 19.36
N ASP A 472 27.81 -0.64 18.35
CA ASP A 472 28.23 0.77 18.43
C ASP A 472 27.51 1.51 19.58
N ALA A 473 26.20 1.28 19.74
CA ALA A 473 25.39 1.90 20.79
C ALA A 473 25.78 1.38 22.19
N VAL A 474 26.01 0.08 22.35
CA VAL A 474 26.45 -0.51 23.62
C VAL A 474 27.83 0.02 24.01
N ASP A 475 28.75 0.13 23.05
CA ASP A 475 30.09 0.67 23.31
C ASP A 475 30.05 2.16 23.69
N LEU A 476 29.15 2.93 23.08
CA LEU A 476 28.94 4.34 23.43
C LEU A 476 28.39 4.50 24.85
N LEU A 477 27.40 3.68 25.24
CA LEU A 477 26.84 3.67 26.59
C LEU A 477 27.90 3.27 27.63
N LYS A 478 28.73 2.26 27.33
CA LYS A 478 29.85 1.91 28.23
C LYS A 478 30.85 3.06 28.37
N LYS A 479 31.17 3.76 27.28
CA LYS A 479 32.14 4.86 27.28
C LYS A 479 31.66 6.11 28.02
N CYS A 480 30.35 6.35 28.12
CA CYS A 480 29.85 7.52 28.84
C CYS A 480 30.05 7.40 30.36
N GLY A 481 30.22 6.17 30.89
CA GLY A 481 30.45 5.91 32.31
C GLY A 481 29.26 6.22 33.21
N ILE A 482 28.07 6.44 32.62
CA ILE A 482 26.82 6.71 33.34
C ILE A 482 25.96 5.45 33.28
N ASP A 483 25.38 5.08 34.42
CA ASP A 483 24.50 3.92 34.51
C ASP A 483 23.26 4.08 33.61
N ASP A 484 22.85 2.99 32.95
CA ASP A 484 21.73 2.97 32.01
C ASP A 484 20.41 3.45 32.66
N ASP A 485 20.18 3.16 33.94
CA ASP A 485 18.96 3.59 34.63
C ASP A 485 18.94 5.10 34.87
N VAL A 486 20.11 5.71 35.10
CA VAL A 486 20.25 7.16 35.17
C VAL A 486 19.90 7.76 33.81
N LEU A 487 20.50 7.26 32.73
CA LEU A 487 20.22 7.77 31.37
C LEU A 487 18.74 7.63 31.00
N ARG A 488 18.09 6.53 31.37
CA ARG A 488 16.64 6.33 31.16
C ARG A 488 15.78 7.27 31.99
N ARG A 489 16.19 7.62 33.22
CA ARG A 489 15.50 8.62 34.05
C ARG A 489 15.65 10.02 33.46
N GLU A 490 16.87 10.42 33.10
CA GLU A 490 17.13 11.73 32.50
C GLU A 490 16.43 11.89 31.15
N TRP A 491 16.41 10.85 30.31
CA TRP A 491 15.64 10.86 29.07
C TRP A 491 14.14 11.07 29.31
N ARG A 492 13.56 10.39 30.31
CA ARG A 492 12.14 10.58 30.67
C ARG A 492 11.87 12.00 31.18
N ALA A 493 12.74 12.53 32.05
CA ALA A 493 12.63 13.90 32.55
C ALA A 493 12.73 14.93 31.41
N GLN A 494 13.64 14.71 30.45
CA GLN A 494 13.76 15.55 29.27
C GLN A 494 12.50 15.49 28.40
N VAL A 495 11.96 14.31 28.14
CA VAL A 495 10.73 14.14 27.36
C VAL A 495 9.58 14.88 28.03
N GLU A 496 9.40 14.71 29.35
CA GLU A 496 8.35 15.38 30.12
C GLU A 496 8.48 16.91 30.06
N GLU A 497 9.67 17.44 30.32
CA GLU A 497 9.89 18.90 30.34
C GLU A 497 9.74 19.51 28.94
N GLN A 498 10.30 18.87 27.90
CA GLN A 498 10.30 19.42 26.55
C GLN A 498 8.99 19.21 25.79
N THR A 499 8.09 18.38 26.31
CA THR A 499 6.73 18.24 25.78
C THR A 499 5.68 18.91 26.64
N LYS A 500 6.06 19.52 27.76
CA LYS A 500 5.15 20.22 28.66
C LYS A 500 4.52 21.43 27.96
N PRO A 501 3.21 21.66 28.12
CA PRO A 501 2.59 22.86 27.59
C PRO A 501 3.19 24.13 28.19
N ALA A 502 3.37 25.15 27.35
CA ALA A 502 3.90 26.43 27.76
C ALA A 502 3.02 27.04 28.86
N PRO A 503 3.64 27.58 29.93
CA PRO A 503 2.87 28.20 31.01
C PRO A 503 2.05 29.36 30.45
N ARG A 504 0.79 29.44 30.87
CA ARG A 504 -0.19 30.47 30.47
C ARG A 504 0.43 31.85 30.66
N ARG A 505 0.90 32.46 29.58
CA ARG A 505 1.37 33.85 29.58
C ARG A 505 0.21 34.72 29.13
N SER A 506 -0.17 35.71 29.95
CA SER A 506 -1.14 36.70 29.49
C SER A 506 -0.63 37.33 28.19
N LYS A 507 -1.53 37.50 27.22
CA LYS A 507 -1.27 37.93 25.84
C LYS A 507 -0.32 39.13 25.71
N ASN A 508 -0.26 39.96 26.76
CA ASN A 508 0.52 41.18 26.81
C ASN A 508 1.86 41.08 27.55
N LYS A 509 2.18 40.00 28.29
CA LYS A 509 3.42 39.95 29.10
C LYS A 509 4.71 40.03 28.27
N GLY A 510 4.74 39.38 27.10
CA GLY A 510 5.88 39.46 26.18
C GLY A 510 6.06 40.88 25.62
N LYS A 511 4.96 41.49 25.17
CA LYS A 511 4.93 42.88 24.71
C LYS A 511 5.36 43.86 25.82
N LEU A 512 4.88 43.64 27.04
CA LEU A 512 5.24 44.43 28.23
C LEU A 512 6.72 44.29 28.60
N ALA A 513 7.27 43.07 28.50
CA ALA A 513 8.68 42.80 28.78
C ALA A 513 9.58 43.46 27.73
N VAL A 514 9.24 43.35 26.45
CA VAL A 514 9.94 44.03 25.35
C VAL A 514 9.84 45.55 25.51
N SER A 515 8.66 46.09 25.80
CA SER A 515 8.47 47.52 26.08
C SER A 515 9.28 47.99 27.30
N LYS A 516 9.37 47.18 28.37
CA LYS A 516 10.22 47.48 29.53
C LYS A 516 11.70 47.48 29.17
N VAL A 517 12.18 46.52 28.39
CA VAL A 517 13.58 46.45 27.94
C VAL A 517 13.92 47.64 27.04
N ILE A 518 13.02 48.03 26.15
CA ILE A 518 13.18 49.22 25.30
C ILE A 518 13.20 50.49 26.15
N ALA A 519 12.30 50.61 27.14
CA ALA A 519 12.28 51.74 28.07
C ALA A 519 13.57 51.83 28.89
N LEU A 520 14.06 50.72 29.44
CA LEU A 520 15.32 50.66 30.18
C LEU A 520 16.53 51.06 29.33
N ARG A 521 16.59 50.61 28.07
CA ARG A 521 17.65 51.03 27.13
C ARG A 521 17.60 52.53 26.83
N LYS A 522 16.39 53.09 26.72
CA LYS A 522 16.21 54.53 26.49
C LYS A 522 16.64 55.34 27.71
N SER A 523 16.29 54.89 28.91
CA SER A 523 16.73 55.50 30.17
C SER A 523 18.26 55.41 30.34
N GLU A 524 18.89 54.31 29.95
CA GLU A 524 20.35 54.15 29.98
C GLU A 524 21.05 55.11 29.00
N SER A 525 20.44 55.37 27.84
CA SER A 525 20.97 56.34 26.87
C SER A 525 20.76 57.80 27.27
N GLU A 526 19.80 58.08 28.16
CA GLU A 526 19.55 59.43 28.71
C GLU A 526 20.43 59.72 29.96
N LEU A 527 21.01 58.68 30.57
CA LEU A 527 21.92 58.75 31.72
C LEU A 527 23.41 58.76 31.33
N LYS A 528 23.74 58.51 30.06
CA LYS A 528 25.06 58.70 29.46
C LYS A 528 25.09 60.04 28.73
#